data_AF-A0A3N5G013-F1
#
_entry.id   AF-A0A3N5G013-F1
#
_cell.length_a   1.000
_cell.length_b   1.000
_cell.length_c   1.000
_cell.angle_alpha   90.00
_cell.angle_beta   90.00
_cell.angle_gamma   90.00
#
_symmetry.space_group_name_H-M   'P 1'
#
loop_
_entity.id
_entity.type
_entity.pdbx_description
1 polymer ?
#
loop_
_entity_poly.entity_id
_entity_poly.type
_entity_poly.pdbx_seq_one_letter_code
_entity_poly.pdbx_strand_id
1 'polypeptide(L)'
;MNNEVADESPIRRRFRKRWLVWGALLWWSGVGVWNVTKPMPAGTNLNISSALTPADSVEFIYDLTRAGPQGQMLHEQRIFDETFRIIDEAETFVVADFFLLNEQMGDGSGVHRRLSHELVDRLIARKAAKPGISMLLITDPINTVYGGAQSTLLDELRDAGVDVVTTELDRLRDSNPLYSSFWRMFLQWWGNSADGGSAVNPFATDGSQITVRSWLALLNSC
;
A
#
# COMPACT_ATOMS: atom_id res chain seq x y z
N MET A 1 -13.02 -3.29 76.62
CA MET A 1 -12.87 -4.25 75.51
C MET A 1 -13.73 -3.74 74.36
N ASN A 2 -13.19 -2.88 73.51
CA ASN A 2 -13.80 -2.47 72.24
C ASN A 2 -12.64 -2.30 71.26
N ASN A 3 -12.56 -3.21 70.29
CA ASN A 3 -11.55 -3.21 69.24
C ASN A 3 -11.90 -2.12 68.23
N GLU A 4 -11.06 -1.09 68.12
CA GLU A 4 -10.99 -0.28 66.91
C GLU A 4 -10.34 -1.11 65.81
N VAL A 5 -11.15 -1.61 64.89
CA VAL A 5 -10.66 -2.10 63.59
C VAL A 5 -10.47 -0.86 62.73
N ALA A 6 -9.21 -0.43 62.59
CA ALA A 6 -8.83 0.60 61.64
C ALA A 6 -9.06 0.07 60.21
N ASP A 7 -10.01 0.68 59.52
CA ASP A 7 -10.29 0.46 58.10
C ASP A 7 -9.16 1.08 57.27
N GLU A 8 -8.20 0.26 56.83
CA GLU A 8 -7.15 0.69 55.91
C GLU A 8 -7.73 1.00 54.52
N SER A 9 -7.99 2.28 54.30
CA SER A 9 -8.55 2.81 53.04
C SER A 9 -7.72 2.45 51.77
N PRO A 10 -8.35 2.15 50.62
CA PRO A 10 -7.68 1.70 49.39
C PRO A 10 -7.01 2.83 48.56
N ILE A 11 -6.76 4.00 49.16
CA ILE A 11 -6.44 5.24 48.45
C ILE A 11 -5.07 5.18 47.74
N ARG A 12 -4.08 4.48 48.31
CA ARG A 12 -2.73 4.35 47.73
C ARG A 12 -2.68 3.54 46.42
N ARG A 13 -3.57 2.57 46.23
CA ARG A 13 -3.54 1.66 45.07
C ARG A 13 -4.13 2.30 43.82
N ARG A 14 -5.12 3.19 43.97
CA ARG A 14 -5.78 3.89 42.86
C ARG A 14 -4.92 5.01 42.27
N PHE A 15 -4.13 5.69 43.10
CA PHE A 15 -3.23 6.77 42.65
C PHE A 15 -2.10 6.24 41.77
N ARG A 16 -1.40 5.16 42.17
CA ARG A 16 -0.32 4.53 41.37
C ARG A 16 -0.81 4.01 40.01
N LYS A 17 -2.02 3.46 39.92
CA LYS A 17 -2.60 2.99 38.65
C LYS A 17 -2.89 4.13 37.66
N ARG A 18 -3.29 5.32 38.14
CA ARG A 18 -3.54 6.49 37.28
C ARG A 18 -2.26 6.99 36.61
N TRP A 19 -1.14 7.01 37.32
CA TRP A 19 0.15 7.41 36.75
C TRP A 19 0.65 6.43 35.68
N LEU A 20 0.39 5.14 35.83
CA LEU A 20 0.69 4.15 34.79
C LEU A 20 -0.13 4.39 33.52
N VAL A 21 -1.42 4.70 33.66
CA VAL A 21 -2.29 5.02 32.51
C VAL A 21 -1.82 6.31 31.83
N TRP A 22 -1.55 7.36 32.59
CA TRP A 22 -1.02 8.62 32.03
C TRP A 22 0.34 8.44 31.36
N GLY A 23 1.22 7.63 31.95
CA GLY A 23 2.50 7.27 31.33
C GLY A 23 2.33 6.53 30.01
N ALA A 24 1.41 5.56 29.96
CA ALA A 24 1.10 4.82 28.73
C ALA A 24 0.50 5.73 27.64
N LEU A 25 -0.41 6.63 28.01
CA LEU A 25 -0.98 7.61 27.09
C LEU A 25 0.08 8.58 26.56
N LEU A 26 0.94 9.10 27.44
CA LEU A 26 2.03 10.00 27.04
C LEU A 26 2.99 9.30 26.08
N TRP A 27 3.34 8.05 26.37
CA TRP A 27 4.19 7.25 25.49
C TRP A 27 3.53 7.03 24.12
N TRP A 28 2.27 6.59 24.10
CA TRP A 28 1.51 6.39 22.87
C TRP A 28 1.39 7.68 22.05
N SER A 29 1.08 8.81 22.67
CA SER A 29 1.06 10.12 21.99
C SER A 29 2.44 10.52 21.48
N GLY A 30 3.50 10.26 22.23
CA GLY A 30 4.88 10.51 21.81
C GLY A 30 5.25 9.71 20.56
N VAL A 31 4.90 8.42 20.52
CA VAL A 31 5.08 7.57 19.34
C VAL A 31 4.32 8.11 18.14
N GLY A 32 3.07 8.54 18.31
CA GLY A 32 2.25 9.09 17.24
C GLY A 32 2.80 10.41 16.69
N VAL A 33 3.14 11.35 17.57
CA VAL A 33 3.75 12.63 17.18
C VAL A 33 5.05 12.39 16.44
N TRP A 34 5.91 11.51 16.96
CA TRP A 34 7.16 11.17 16.29
C TRP A 34 6.91 10.61 14.88
N ASN A 35 6.01 9.65 14.72
CA ASN A 35 5.81 9.01 13.41
C ASN A 35 5.08 9.88 12.38
N VAL A 36 4.39 10.94 12.80
CA VAL A 36 3.84 11.95 11.88
C VAL A 36 4.86 13.03 11.52
N THR A 37 5.83 13.32 12.41
CA THR A 37 6.78 14.44 12.24
C THR A 37 8.19 14.02 11.86
N LYS A 38 8.55 12.73 11.96
CA LYS A 38 9.88 12.20 11.68
C LYS A 38 10.40 12.68 10.32
N PRO A 39 11.72 12.89 10.18
CA PRO A 39 12.29 13.28 8.89
C PRO A 39 11.99 12.19 7.85
N MET A 40 11.65 12.62 6.64
CA MET A 40 11.45 11.71 5.53
C MET A 40 12.80 11.12 5.08
N PRO A 41 12.83 9.88 4.56
CA PRO A 41 14.06 9.30 4.05
C PRO A 41 14.73 10.19 3.00
N ALA A 42 16.07 10.20 2.99
CA ALA A 42 16.83 10.96 1.99
C ALA A 42 16.34 10.60 0.57
N GLY A 43 16.10 11.61 -0.27
CA GLY A 43 15.60 11.42 -1.64
C GLY A 43 14.08 11.43 -1.81
N THR A 44 13.28 11.47 -0.74
CA THR A 44 11.80 11.48 -0.86
C THR A 44 11.16 12.87 -0.80
N ASN A 45 11.92 13.90 -0.40
CA ASN A 45 11.47 15.29 -0.38
C ASN A 45 12.43 16.16 -1.18
N LEU A 46 12.47 15.91 -2.50
CA LEU A 46 13.31 16.66 -3.43
C LEU A 46 12.57 17.93 -3.85
N ASN A 47 13.11 19.08 -3.47
CA ASN A 47 12.69 20.37 -4.01
C ASN A 47 13.52 20.64 -5.28
N ILE A 48 12.99 20.20 -6.42
CA ILE A 48 13.62 20.39 -7.73
C ILE A 48 12.97 21.61 -8.40
N SER A 49 13.78 22.46 -9.02
CA SER A 49 13.28 23.56 -9.85
C SER A 49 12.41 23.00 -10.98
N SER A 50 11.23 23.60 -11.21
CA SER A 50 10.35 23.15 -12.29
C SER A 50 11.01 23.36 -13.65
N ALA A 51 10.91 22.36 -14.52
CA ALA A 51 11.20 22.53 -15.94
C ALA A 51 9.99 23.22 -16.59
N LEU A 52 10.24 24.27 -17.38
CA LEU A 52 9.19 24.89 -18.19
C LEU A 52 8.93 24.00 -19.41
N THR A 53 7.72 23.43 -19.47
CA THR A 53 7.27 22.63 -20.61
C THR A 53 6.36 23.49 -21.50
N PRO A 54 6.66 23.64 -22.80
CA PRO A 54 5.78 24.33 -23.74
C PRO A 54 4.37 23.73 -23.77
N ALA A 55 3.34 24.57 -23.81
CA ALA A 55 1.95 24.08 -23.75
C ALA A 55 1.55 23.21 -24.95
N ASP A 56 2.16 23.44 -26.11
CA ASP A 56 2.00 22.65 -27.34
C ASP A 56 2.67 21.26 -27.27
N SER A 57 3.52 21.02 -26.27
CA SER A 57 4.11 19.70 -26.00
C SER A 57 3.34 18.87 -24.95
N VAL A 58 2.19 19.36 -24.48
CA VAL A 58 1.34 18.67 -23.49
C VAL A 58 0.10 18.10 -24.20
N GLU A 59 -0.08 16.79 -24.09
CA GLU A 59 -1.30 16.11 -24.53
C GLU A 59 -2.21 15.78 -23.35
N PHE A 60 -3.52 16.03 -23.50
CA PHE A 60 -4.52 15.63 -22.52
C PHE A 60 -5.10 14.26 -22.88
N ILE A 61 -4.85 13.28 -22.01
CA ILE A 61 -5.31 11.90 -22.16
C ILE A 61 -6.33 11.61 -21.08
N TYR A 62 -7.45 11.00 -21.47
CA TYR A 62 -8.55 10.69 -20.57
C TYR A 62 -9.18 9.35 -20.93
N ASP A 63 -9.78 8.72 -19.93
CA ASP A 63 -10.69 7.60 -20.09
C ASP A 63 -12.13 8.09 -19.93
N LEU A 64 -13.07 7.51 -20.68
CA LEU A 64 -14.49 7.87 -20.60
C LEU A 64 -15.32 6.62 -20.32
N THR A 65 -16.06 6.64 -19.22
CA THR A 65 -17.08 5.64 -18.91
C THR A 65 -18.44 6.33 -18.89
N ARG A 66 -19.37 5.88 -19.74
CA ARG A 66 -20.73 6.45 -19.85
C ARG A 66 -21.78 5.39 -20.04
N ALA A 67 -23.02 5.69 -19.66
CA ALA A 67 -24.16 4.88 -20.08
C ALA A 67 -24.42 5.07 -21.59
N GLY A 68 -24.61 3.96 -22.30
CA GLY A 68 -24.96 3.91 -23.70
C GLY A 68 -26.47 4.09 -23.93
N PRO A 69 -26.90 4.23 -25.20
CA PRO A 69 -28.30 4.52 -25.54
C PRO A 69 -29.31 3.48 -25.07
N GLN A 70 -28.88 2.25 -24.80
CA GLN A 70 -29.71 1.12 -24.38
C GLN A 70 -29.40 0.68 -22.94
N GLY A 71 -28.72 1.53 -22.16
CA GLY A 71 -28.34 1.26 -20.77
C GLY A 71 -27.10 0.38 -20.59
N GLN A 72 -26.43 -0.04 -21.68
CA GLN A 72 -25.12 -0.70 -21.58
C GLN A 72 -24.05 0.30 -21.14
N MET A 73 -23.11 -0.10 -20.29
CA MET A 73 -21.95 0.75 -20.00
C MET A 73 -20.97 0.72 -21.18
N LEU A 74 -20.58 1.90 -21.64
CA LEU A 74 -19.56 2.11 -22.67
C LEU A 74 -18.28 2.60 -21.99
N HIS A 75 -17.15 2.01 -22.36
CA HIS A 75 -15.83 2.34 -21.84
C HIS A 75 -14.88 2.69 -23.01
N GLU A 76 -14.28 3.87 -22.94
CA GLU A 76 -13.18 4.32 -23.80
C GLU A 76 -11.95 4.44 -22.90
N GLN A 77 -10.92 3.61 -23.13
CA GLN A 77 -9.71 3.57 -22.30
C GLN A 77 -8.50 3.94 -23.16
N ARG A 78 -7.94 5.14 -22.94
CA ARG A 78 -6.79 5.68 -23.69
C ARG A 78 -5.53 5.80 -22.84
N ILE A 79 -5.68 5.97 -21.52
CA ILE A 79 -4.54 6.17 -20.61
C ILE A 79 -3.59 4.97 -20.66
N PHE A 80 -4.13 3.75 -20.59
CA PHE A 80 -3.32 2.55 -20.65
C PHE A 80 -2.80 2.23 -22.05
N ASP A 81 -3.53 2.61 -23.10
CA ASP A 81 -3.03 2.47 -24.47
C ASP A 81 -1.76 3.32 -24.67
N GLU A 82 -1.78 4.56 -24.17
CA GLU A 82 -0.59 5.40 -24.20
C GLU A 82 0.52 4.87 -23.30
N THR A 83 0.18 4.39 -22.10
CA THR A 83 1.14 3.77 -21.19
C THR A 83 1.87 2.61 -21.88
N PHE A 84 1.14 1.76 -22.59
CA PHE A 84 1.72 0.63 -23.33
C PHE A 84 2.56 1.11 -24.51
N ARG A 85 2.13 2.16 -25.22
CA ARG A 85 2.93 2.79 -26.28
C ARG A 85 4.28 3.28 -25.75
N ILE A 86 4.29 3.97 -24.60
CA ILE A 86 5.51 4.44 -23.94
C ILE A 86 6.45 3.27 -23.61
N ILE A 87 5.92 2.18 -23.07
CA ILE A 87 6.71 0.97 -22.74
C ILE A 87 7.27 0.33 -24.01
N ASP A 88 6.46 0.17 -25.05
CA ASP A 88 6.85 -0.45 -26.31
C ASP A 88 7.94 0.36 -27.03
N GLU A 89 7.94 1.68 -26.87
CA GLU A 89 8.93 2.59 -27.46
C GLU A 89 10.18 2.78 -26.59
N ALA A 90 10.11 2.55 -25.27
CA ALA A 90 11.19 2.85 -24.31
C ALA A 90 12.53 2.18 -24.68
N GLU A 91 13.63 2.96 -24.76
CA GLU A 91 14.89 2.43 -25.29
C GLU A 91 15.95 2.09 -24.24
N THR A 92 16.02 2.86 -23.17
CA THR A 92 17.15 2.85 -22.23
C THR A 92 16.71 2.53 -20.82
N PHE A 93 15.63 3.16 -20.34
CA PHE A 93 15.08 2.91 -19.02
C PHE A 93 13.55 2.99 -19.01
N VAL A 94 12.94 2.24 -18.09
CA VAL A 94 11.53 2.36 -17.70
C VAL A 94 11.47 2.48 -16.18
N VAL A 95 10.74 3.47 -15.69
CA VAL A 95 10.33 3.56 -14.29
C VAL A 95 8.81 3.54 -14.27
N ALA A 96 8.25 2.54 -13.61
CA ALA A 96 6.81 2.36 -13.47
C ALA A 96 6.45 2.44 -11.99
N ASP A 97 5.40 3.20 -11.67
CA ASP A 97 4.83 3.30 -10.33
C ASP A 97 3.31 3.21 -10.47
N PHE A 98 2.75 2.10 -10.00
CA PHE A 98 1.33 1.82 -10.05
C PHE A 98 0.84 1.39 -8.68
N PHE A 99 -0.18 2.11 -8.19
CA PHE A 99 -0.81 1.80 -6.91
C PHE A 99 -1.36 0.36 -6.87
N LEU A 100 -2.11 -0.03 -7.90
CA LEU A 100 -2.68 -1.37 -8.03
C LEU A 100 -2.13 -2.10 -9.27
N LEU A 101 -1.42 -3.19 -9.00
CA LEU A 101 -0.95 -4.18 -9.95
C LEU A 101 -1.22 -5.58 -9.40
N ASN A 102 -2.47 -6.01 -9.51
CA ASN A 102 -2.94 -7.32 -9.04
C ASN A 102 -4.18 -7.77 -9.85
N GLU A 103 -4.65 -8.98 -9.55
CA GLU A 103 -5.81 -9.61 -10.21
C GLU A 103 -7.14 -9.37 -9.46
N GLN A 104 -7.13 -8.57 -8.40
CA GLN A 104 -8.28 -8.40 -7.51
C GLN A 104 -9.33 -7.50 -8.16
N MET A 105 -10.53 -8.04 -8.38
CA MET A 105 -11.63 -7.33 -9.05
C MET A 105 -12.68 -6.74 -8.10
N GLY A 106 -12.61 -7.07 -6.79
CA GLY A 106 -13.66 -6.71 -5.83
C GLY A 106 -15.03 -7.22 -6.26
N ASP A 107 -16.11 -6.58 -5.81
CA ASP A 107 -17.51 -6.98 -6.10
C ASP A 107 -17.99 -6.59 -7.52
N GLY A 108 -17.07 -6.30 -8.43
CA GLY A 108 -17.38 -5.94 -9.81
C GLY A 108 -17.80 -7.17 -10.63
N SER A 109 -19.03 -7.19 -11.14
CA SER A 109 -19.54 -8.27 -11.99
C SER A 109 -19.32 -8.04 -13.49
N GLY A 110 -18.56 -7.01 -13.87
CA GLY A 110 -18.32 -6.61 -15.26
C GLY A 110 -17.13 -7.32 -15.89
N VAL A 111 -17.18 -7.52 -17.21
CA VAL A 111 -15.98 -7.91 -17.97
C VAL A 111 -15.11 -6.67 -18.14
N HIS A 112 -13.99 -6.63 -17.43
CA HIS A 112 -13.03 -5.53 -17.47
C HIS A 112 -11.78 -5.93 -18.25
N ARG A 113 -11.14 -4.93 -18.87
CA ARG A 113 -9.82 -5.08 -19.47
C ARG A 113 -8.81 -5.50 -18.40
N ARG A 114 -7.97 -6.49 -18.70
CA ARG A 114 -6.98 -7.05 -17.75
C ARG A 114 -5.70 -6.22 -17.75
N LEU A 115 -5.83 -4.95 -17.35
CA LEU A 115 -4.75 -3.95 -17.42
C LEU A 115 -3.46 -4.40 -16.72
N SER A 116 -3.58 -5.06 -15.56
CA SER A 116 -2.43 -5.60 -14.83
C SER A 116 -1.63 -6.62 -15.65
N HIS A 117 -2.32 -7.53 -16.35
CA HIS A 117 -1.66 -8.53 -17.20
C HIS A 117 -1.05 -7.90 -18.43
N GLU A 118 -1.80 -7.02 -19.11
CA GLU A 118 -1.27 -6.33 -20.29
C GLU A 118 -0.01 -5.53 -19.94
N LEU A 119 0.03 -4.87 -18.77
CA LEU A 119 1.22 -4.15 -18.32
C LEU A 119 2.41 -5.10 -18.14
N VAL A 120 2.22 -6.23 -17.43
CA VAL A 120 3.27 -7.23 -17.21
C VAL A 120 3.76 -7.81 -18.54
N ASP A 121 2.84 -8.24 -19.40
CA ASP A 121 3.16 -8.81 -20.71
C ASP A 121 4.00 -7.85 -21.56
N ARG A 122 3.65 -6.56 -21.59
CA ARG A 122 4.38 -5.54 -22.36
C ARG A 122 5.77 -5.26 -21.78
N LEU A 123 5.90 -5.18 -20.46
CA LEU A 123 7.21 -5.00 -19.82
C LEU A 123 8.13 -6.19 -20.09
N ILE A 124 7.63 -7.42 -19.93
CA ILE A 124 8.38 -8.65 -20.21
C ILE A 124 8.77 -8.72 -21.68
N ALA A 125 7.83 -8.48 -22.60
CA ALA A 125 8.10 -8.48 -24.04
C ALA A 125 9.16 -7.43 -24.41
N ARG A 126 9.09 -6.23 -23.82
CA ARG A 126 10.08 -5.17 -24.07
C ARG A 126 11.44 -5.54 -23.51
N LYS A 127 11.51 -6.12 -22.31
CA LYS A 127 12.75 -6.59 -21.70
C LYS A 127 13.40 -7.70 -22.52
N ALA A 128 12.61 -8.63 -23.05
CA ALA A 128 13.10 -9.67 -23.95
C ALA A 128 13.62 -9.10 -25.28
N ALA A 129 12.93 -8.12 -25.86
CA ALA A 129 13.34 -7.46 -27.11
C ALA A 129 14.59 -6.57 -26.95
N LYS A 130 14.77 -5.95 -25.77
CA LYS A 130 15.94 -5.13 -25.43
C LYS A 130 16.54 -5.56 -24.09
N PRO A 131 17.34 -6.66 -24.02
CA PRO A 131 17.85 -7.17 -22.75
C PRO A 131 18.63 -6.15 -21.89
N GLY A 132 19.28 -5.18 -22.55
CA GLY A 132 20.06 -4.12 -21.89
C GLY A 132 19.25 -2.95 -21.33
N ILE A 133 17.92 -2.91 -21.53
CA ILE A 133 17.08 -1.86 -20.94
C ILE A 133 16.99 -2.03 -19.41
N SER A 134 17.13 -0.94 -18.67
CA SER A 134 16.91 -0.93 -17.22
C SER A 134 15.42 -0.75 -16.92
N MET A 135 14.86 -1.56 -16.03
CA MET A 135 13.44 -1.45 -15.67
C MET A 135 13.28 -1.51 -14.17
N LEU A 136 12.64 -0.48 -13.61
CA LEU A 136 12.28 -0.40 -12.20
C LEU A 136 10.76 -0.29 -12.07
N LEU A 137 10.16 -1.25 -11.38
CA LEU A 137 8.78 -1.17 -10.91
C LEU A 137 8.79 -0.84 -9.42
N ILE A 138 8.19 0.28 -9.05
CA ILE A 138 7.86 0.65 -7.68
C ILE A 138 6.43 0.17 -7.42
N THR A 139 6.22 -0.56 -6.32
CA THR A 139 4.90 -1.11 -5.97
C THR A 139 4.62 -1.00 -4.49
N ASP A 140 3.35 -0.90 -4.13
CA ASP A 140 2.92 -0.88 -2.74
C ASP A 140 2.71 -2.29 -2.16
N PRO A 141 2.91 -2.47 -0.84
CA PRO A 141 2.63 -3.73 -0.16
C PRO A 141 1.20 -4.25 -0.35
N ILE A 142 0.25 -3.37 -0.70
CA ILE A 142 -1.15 -3.75 -0.98
C ILE A 142 -1.27 -4.81 -2.08
N ASN A 143 -0.35 -4.84 -3.07
CA ASN A 143 -0.35 -5.82 -4.16
C ASN A 143 -0.01 -7.26 -3.72
N THR A 144 0.41 -7.43 -2.47
CA THR A 144 0.56 -8.73 -1.79
C THR A 144 -0.30 -8.80 -0.53
N VAL A 145 -1.28 -7.89 -0.38
CA VAL A 145 -2.08 -7.72 0.83
C VAL A 145 -1.19 -7.64 2.08
N TYR A 146 -0.14 -6.81 2.01
CA TYR A 146 0.87 -6.63 3.04
C TYR A 146 1.59 -7.93 3.42
N GLY A 147 1.89 -8.77 2.42
CA GLY A 147 2.47 -10.10 2.59
C GLY A 147 1.46 -11.19 2.96
N GLY A 148 0.16 -10.91 2.91
CA GLY A 148 -0.93 -11.88 3.14
C GLY A 148 -1.31 -12.71 1.92
N ALA A 149 -0.83 -12.36 0.74
CA ALA A 149 -1.04 -13.07 -0.52
C ALA A 149 0.21 -13.01 -1.40
N GLN A 150 0.41 -14.01 -2.23
CA GLN A 150 1.43 -13.98 -3.28
C GLN A 150 0.92 -13.17 -4.49
N SER A 151 1.84 -12.69 -5.33
CA SER A 151 1.50 -12.00 -6.57
C SER A 151 2.31 -12.56 -7.73
N THR A 152 1.67 -13.45 -8.50
CA THR A 152 2.24 -14.07 -9.69
C THR A 152 2.75 -13.02 -10.67
N LEU A 153 2.03 -11.91 -10.84
CA LEU A 153 2.41 -10.80 -11.72
C LEU A 153 3.74 -10.16 -11.32
N LEU A 154 3.97 -9.96 -10.02
CA LEU A 154 5.23 -9.39 -9.55
C LEU A 154 6.38 -10.39 -9.67
N ASP A 155 6.10 -11.67 -9.47
CA ASP A 155 7.10 -12.74 -9.59
C ASP A 155 7.52 -12.93 -11.06
N GLU A 156 6.57 -12.92 -12.00
CA GLU A 156 6.84 -12.97 -13.45
C GLU A 156 7.75 -11.81 -13.91
N LEU A 157 7.53 -10.60 -13.40
CA LEU A 157 8.39 -9.45 -13.69
C LEU A 157 9.81 -9.63 -13.15
N ARG A 158 9.95 -10.13 -11.91
CA ARG A 158 11.26 -10.42 -11.31
C ARG A 158 12.01 -11.47 -12.12
N ASP A 159 11.31 -12.55 -12.50
CA ASP A 159 11.88 -13.64 -13.29
C ASP A 159 12.33 -13.17 -14.69
N ALA A 160 11.63 -12.18 -15.26
CA ALA A 160 12.03 -11.53 -16.52
C ALA A 160 13.20 -10.53 -16.37
N GLY A 161 13.69 -10.29 -15.15
CA GLY A 161 14.79 -9.38 -14.87
C GLY A 161 14.39 -7.91 -14.76
N VAL A 162 13.16 -7.63 -14.36
CA VAL A 162 12.70 -6.29 -13.93
C VAL A 162 12.98 -6.12 -12.44
N ASP A 163 13.54 -4.99 -12.06
CA ASP A 163 13.75 -4.66 -10.65
C ASP A 163 12.42 -4.26 -10.02
N VAL A 164 11.85 -5.12 -9.17
CA VAL A 164 10.58 -4.85 -8.46
C VAL A 164 10.87 -4.46 -7.01
N VAL A 165 10.62 -3.20 -6.67
CA VAL A 165 10.86 -2.63 -5.35
C VAL A 165 9.53 -2.33 -4.67
N THR A 166 9.33 -2.94 -3.49
CA THR A 166 8.15 -2.67 -2.66
C THR A 166 8.41 -1.52 -1.70
N THR A 167 7.51 -0.54 -1.65
CA THR A 167 7.61 0.64 -0.78
C THR A 167 7.63 0.27 0.70
N GLU A 168 8.68 0.68 1.41
CA GLU A 168 8.81 0.48 2.87
C GLU A 168 8.01 1.55 3.65
N LEU A 169 6.71 1.30 3.85
CA LEU A 169 5.80 2.23 4.55
C LEU A 169 6.26 2.56 5.99
N ASP A 170 7.00 1.66 6.64
CA ASP A 170 7.51 1.89 8.00
C ASP A 170 8.51 3.06 8.10
N ARG A 171 9.18 3.38 7.00
CA ARG A 171 10.09 4.53 6.93
C ARG A 171 9.37 5.84 6.66
N LEU A 172 8.14 5.77 6.13
CA LEU A 172 7.32 6.94 5.82
C LEU A 172 6.53 7.40 7.04
N ARG A 173 6.01 8.63 6.97
CA ARG A 173 5.16 9.19 8.01
C ARG A 173 3.81 8.47 8.04
N ASP A 174 3.29 8.27 9.23
CA ASP A 174 2.01 7.58 9.44
C ASP A 174 0.84 8.53 9.12
N SER A 175 -0.14 8.06 8.35
CA SER A 175 -1.36 8.83 8.02
C SER A 175 -2.36 8.86 9.18
N ASN A 176 -2.39 7.82 10.00
CA ASN A 176 -3.33 7.65 11.11
C ASN A 176 -2.61 7.53 12.45
N PRO A 177 -2.27 8.65 13.13
CA PRO A 177 -1.47 8.61 14.34
C PRO A 177 -2.10 7.77 15.46
N LEU A 178 -3.43 7.63 15.52
CA LEU A 178 -4.08 6.88 16.60
C LEU A 178 -3.86 5.38 16.43
N TYR A 179 -4.20 4.83 15.26
CA TYR A 179 -4.02 3.42 14.97
C TYR A 179 -2.54 3.08 14.82
N SER A 180 -1.79 3.91 14.08
CA SER A 180 -0.38 3.65 13.81
C SER A 180 0.47 3.67 15.07
N SER A 181 0.17 4.50 16.07
CA SER A 181 0.87 4.44 17.36
C SER A 181 0.68 3.09 18.05
N PHE A 182 -0.53 2.53 18.01
CA PHE A 182 -0.80 1.20 18.56
C PHE A 182 -0.08 0.11 17.75
N TRP A 183 -0.15 0.18 16.41
CA TRP A 183 0.56 -0.71 15.50
C TRP A 183 2.08 -0.70 15.75
N ARG A 184 2.68 0.49 15.85
CA ARG A 184 4.12 0.70 16.08
C ARG A 184 4.59 0.15 17.43
N MET A 185 3.77 0.31 18.47
CA MET A 185 4.12 -0.15 19.81
C MET A 185 4.04 -1.67 19.93
N PHE A 186 3.03 -2.28 19.31
CA PHE A 186 2.71 -3.68 19.54
C PHE A 186 2.84 -4.51 18.28
N LEU A 187 2.10 -4.23 17.21
CA LEU A 187 1.86 -5.21 16.13
C LEU A 187 2.95 -5.30 15.05
N GLN A 188 3.71 -4.22 14.80
CA GLN A 188 4.61 -4.14 13.66
C GLN A 188 5.77 -5.16 13.71
N TRP A 189 6.19 -5.58 14.90
CA TRP A 189 7.38 -6.39 15.11
C TRP A 189 7.28 -7.85 14.65
N TRP A 190 6.11 -8.29 14.21
CA TRP A 190 5.78 -9.71 14.03
C TRP A 190 5.47 -10.13 12.60
N GLY A 191 6.39 -10.06 11.62
CA GLY A 191 6.29 -10.44 10.16
C GLY A 191 5.00 -11.06 9.57
N ASN A 192 4.58 -10.67 8.36
CA ASN A 192 3.36 -11.21 7.73
C ASN A 192 3.69 -12.45 6.89
N SER A 193 2.68 -13.30 6.66
CA SER A 193 2.80 -14.49 5.83
C SER A 193 1.57 -14.67 4.97
N ALA A 194 1.76 -15.23 3.77
CA ALA A 194 0.68 -15.68 2.90
C ALA A 194 0.08 -17.02 3.38
N ASP A 195 0.80 -17.75 4.25
CA ASP A 195 0.36 -19.02 4.78
C ASP A 195 -0.44 -18.88 6.08
N GLY A 196 -1.40 -19.79 6.30
CA GLY A 196 -2.13 -19.88 7.57
C GLY A 196 -3.17 -18.77 7.78
N GLY A 197 -3.73 -18.22 6.70
CA GLY A 197 -4.83 -17.27 6.76
C GLY A 197 -6.08 -17.85 7.43
N SER A 198 -6.82 -17.00 8.15
CA SER A 198 -8.09 -17.36 8.81
C SER A 198 -9.16 -16.29 8.69
N ALA A 199 -8.81 -15.12 8.14
CA ALA A 199 -9.71 -14.00 7.92
C ALA A 199 -9.94 -13.81 6.42
N VAL A 200 -11.15 -13.38 6.04
CA VAL A 200 -11.56 -13.20 4.64
C VAL A 200 -10.71 -12.13 3.97
N ASN A 201 -10.17 -12.38 2.78
CA ASN A 201 -9.50 -11.33 2.00
C ASN A 201 -10.55 -10.32 1.48
N PRO A 202 -10.48 -9.02 1.86
CA PRO A 202 -11.49 -8.04 1.44
C PRO A 202 -11.46 -7.72 -0.05
N PHE A 203 -10.38 -8.07 -0.75
CA PHE A 203 -10.20 -7.76 -2.17
C PHE A 203 -10.48 -8.94 -3.10
N ALA A 204 -10.58 -10.15 -2.54
CA ALA A 204 -10.77 -11.35 -3.35
C ALA A 204 -12.23 -11.81 -3.35
N THR A 205 -12.69 -12.27 -4.50
CA THR A 205 -14.04 -12.80 -4.70
C THR A 205 -14.10 -14.32 -4.55
N ASP A 206 -12.95 -14.99 -4.53
CA ASP A 206 -12.80 -16.44 -4.49
C ASP A 206 -12.83 -17.03 -3.05
N GLY A 207 -13.03 -16.18 -2.04
CA GLY A 207 -13.03 -16.60 -0.64
C GLY A 207 -11.64 -16.91 -0.08
N SER A 208 -10.56 -16.50 -0.77
CA SER A 208 -9.20 -16.61 -0.24
C SER A 208 -9.09 -15.92 1.12
N GLN A 209 -8.25 -16.52 1.97
CA GLN A 209 -8.05 -16.07 3.34
C GLN A 209 -6.66 -15.46 3.49
N ILE A 210 -6.60 -14.38 4.26
CA ILE A 210 -5.35 -13.75 4.68
C ILE A 210 -5.19 -13.88 6.18
N THR A 211 -3.97 -13.68 6.67
CA THR A 211 -3.73 -13.67 8.11
C THR A 211 -4.43 -12.47 8.76
N VAL A 212 -4.83 -12.62 10.03
CA VAL A 212 -5.39 -11.52 10.83
C VAL A 212 -4.40 -10.33 10.89
N ARG A 213 -3.10 -10.59 10.80
CA ARG A 213 -2.10 -9.52 10.84
C ARG A 213 -1.98 -8.77 9.51
N SER A 214 -2.22 -9.41 8.37
CA SER A 214 -2.40 -8.70 7.09
C SER A 214 -3.62 -7.76 7.13
N TRP A 215 -4.71 -8.18 7.78
CA TRP A 215 -5.85 -7.31 8.07
C TRP A 215 -5.51 -6.11 8.94
N LEU A 216 -4.74 -6.32 10.01
CA LEU A 216 -4.30 -5.23 10.89
C LEU A 216 -3.32 -4.29 10.17
N ALA A 217 -2.44 -4.81 9.32
CA ALA A 217 -1.55 -3.99 8.48
C ALA A 217 -2.32 -3.14 7.47
N LEU A 218 -3.39 -3.70 6.89
CA LEU A 218 -4.33 -2.98 6.03
C LEU A 218 -4.90 -1.74 6.74
N LEU A 219 -5.38 -1.91 7.98
CA LEU A 219 -5.92 -0.81 8.79
C LEU A 219 -4.89 0.26 9.13
N ASN A 220 -3.60 -0.09 9.18
CA ASN A 220 -2.53 0.88 9.41
C ASN A 220 -2.27 1.79 8.20
N SER A 221 -2.61 1.31 7.02
CA SER A 221 -2.26 1.95 5.76
C SER A 221 -3.36 2.87 5.23
N CYS A 222 -4.45 3.03 5.99
CA CYS A 222 -5.57 3.93 5.76
C CYS A 222 -5.49 5.20 6.62
#